data_AF-A0A645I4K9-F1
#
_entry.id   AF-A0A645I4K9-F1
#
_cell.length_a   1.000
_cell.length_b   1.000
_cell.length_c   1.000
_cell.angle_alpha   90.00
_cell.angle_beta   90.00
_cell.angle_gamma   90.00
#
_symmetry.space_group_name_H-M   'P 1'
#
loop_
_entity.id
_entity.type
_entity.pdbx_description
1 polymer ?
#
loop_
_entity_poly.entity_id
_entity_poly.type
_entity_poly.pdbx_seq_one_letter_code
_entity_poly.pdbx_strand_id
1 'polypeptide(L)'
;MGMVLAGLAFTLAGGCPGRQLIMSGEGDGDAAVFVFGMLVGAAFSHNFNLASSPAGPGAFGPAATIVGLIFCLAVGLIMRQRLD
;
A
#
# COMPACT_ATOMS: atom_id res chain seq x y z
N MET A 1 5.78 -11.78 -2.96
CA MET A 1 5.30 -10.63 -3.76
C MET A 1 4.64 -9.54 -2.93
N GLY A 2 4.01 -9.85 -1.78
CA GLY A 2 3.45 -8.82 -0.89
C GLY A 2 4.44 -7.72 -0.51
N MET A 3 5.68 -8.06 -0.16
CA MET A 3 6.71 -7.06 0.16
C MET A 3 7.15 -6.19 -1.03
N VAL A 4 7.08 -6.72 -2.26
CA VAL A 4 7.39 -5.94 -3.47
C VAL A 4 6.30 -4.89 -3.69
N LEU A 5 5.03 -5.29 -3.59
CA LEU A 5 3.90 -4.37 -3.65
C LEU A 5 3.99 -3.32 -2.53
N ALA A 6 4.23 -3.74 -1.29
CA ALA A 6 4.34 -2.83 -0.15
C ALA A 6 5.45 -1.79 -0.38
N GLY A 7 6.65 -2.23 -0.78
CA GLY A 7 7.76 -1.32 -1.08
C GLY A 7 7.41 -0.29 -2.16
N LEU A 8 6.80 -0.73 -3.26
CA LEU A 8 6.40 0.17 -4.35
C LEU A 8 5.29 1.16 -3.92
N ALA A 9 4.29 0.69 -3.17
CA ALA A 9 3.24 1.58 -2.66
C ALA A 9 3.80 2.63 -1.69
N PHE A 10 4.72 2.22 -0.82
CA PHE A 10 5.35 3.10 0.17
C PHE A 10 6.24 4.16 -0.49
N THR A 11 7.02 3.80 -1.51
CA THR A 11 7.83 4.78 -2.25
C THR A 11 6.96 5.80 -2.97
N LEU A 12 5.85 5.38 -3.58
CA LEU A 12 4.90 6.29 -4.23
C LEU A 12 4.17 7.19 -3.24
N ALA A 13 3.90 6.70 -2.03
CA ALA A 13 3.17 7.43 -1.01
C ALA A 13 4.05 8.31 -0.10
N GLY A 14 5.32 8.52 -0.42
CA GLY A 14 6.19 9.45 0.33
C GLY A 14 7.08 8.82 1.41
N GLY A 15 7.31 7.51 1.36
CA GLY A 15 8.35 6.82 2.15
C GLY A 15 7.83 5.72 3.07
N CYS A 16 8.60 5.41 4.11
CA CYS A 16 8.29 4.29 5.00
C CYS A 16 7.03 4.55 5.85
N PRO A 17 6.26 3.51 6.19
CA PRO A 17 5.01 3.67 6.94
C PRO A 17 5.22 4.23 8.35
N GLY A 18 6.36 3.96 8.99
CA GLY A 18 6.69 4.50 10.32
C GLY A 18 6.85 6.03 10.32
N ARG A 19 7.46 6.61 9.28
CA ARG A 19 7.57 8.06 9.12
C ARG A 19 6.19 8.70 8.97
N GLN A 20 5.31 8.09 8.17
CA GLN A 20 3.95 8.58 7.96
C GLN A 20 3.13 8.56 9.25
N LEU A 21 3.30 7.54 10.09
CA LEU A 21 2.67 7.52 11.42
C LEU A 21 3.12 8.68 12.31
N ILE A 22 4.42 8.98 12.35
CA ILE A 22 4.94 10.10 13.16
C ILE A 22 4.41 11.44 12.63
N MET A 23 4.52 11.69 11.33
CA MET A 23 4.06 12.95 10.72
C MET A 23 2.55 13.17 10.87
N SER A 24 1.75 12.09 10.84
CA SER A 24 0.32 12.20 11.13
C SER A 24 0.03 12.75 12.53
N GLY A 25 0.92 12.48 13.51
CA GLY A 25 0.86 13.04 14.86
C GLY A 25 1.39 14.48 14.96
N GLU A 26 2.22 14.91 14.02
CA GLU A 26 2.70 16.30 13.90
C GLU A 26 1.69 17.21 13.18
N GLY A 27 0.56 16.65 12.71
CA GLY A 27 -0.51 17.38 12.04
C GLY A 27 -0.45 17.32 10.51
N ASP A 28 0.35 16.43 9.92
CA ASP A 28 0.38 16.20 8.48
C ASP A 28 -0.86 15.42 8.02
N GLY A 29 -1.73 16.09 7.27
CA GLY A 29 -2.99 15.53 6.77
C GLY A 29 -2.80 14.45 5.71
N ASP A 30 -1.78 14.58 4.85
CA ASP A 30 -1.49 13.60 3.80
C ASP A 30 -1.00 12.29 4.42
N ALA A 31 -0.13 12.41 5.43
CA ALA A 31 0.34 11.29 6.23
C ALA A 31 -0.82 10.60 6.99
N ALA A 32 -1.75 11.38 7.54
CA ALA A 32 -2.94 10.84 8.20
C ALA A 32 -3.82 10.04 7.23
N VAL A 33 -4.08 10.55 6.02
CA VAL A 33 -4.84 9.83 4.99
C VAL A 33 -4.15 8.53 4.60
N PHE A 34 -2.82 8.55 4.44
CA PHE A 34 -2.04 7.34 4.17
C PHE A 34 -2.20 6.29 5.28
N VAL A 35 -2.08 6.69 6.55
CA VAL A 35 -2.24 5.81 7.70
C VAL A 35 -3.66 5.23 7.76
N PHE A 36 -4.68 6.05 7.56
CA PHE A 36 -6.07 5.58 7.48
C PHE A 36 -6.27 4.58 6.33
N GLY A 37 -5.71 4.86 5.16
CA GLY A 37 -5.73 3.95 4.02
C GLY A 37 -5.10 2.59 4.34
N MET A 38 -3.96 2.57 5.03
CA MET A 38 -3.33 1.33 5.48
C MET A 38 -4.21 0.56 6.47
N LEU A 39 -4.84 1.23 7.45
CA LEU A 39 -5.72 0.59 8.42
C LEU A 39 -6.95 -0.03 7.74
N VAL A 40 -7.61 0.73 6.86
CA VAL A 40 -8.76 0.24 6.10
C VAL A 40 -8.35 -0.92 5.19
N GLY A 41 -7.24 -0.80 4.47
CA GLY A 41 -6.71 -1.87 3.61
C GLY A 41 -6.38 -3.15 4.38
N ALA A 42 -5.80 -3.04 5.59
CA ALA A 42 -5.53 -4.18 6.46
C ALA A 42 -6.83 -4.83 6.94
N ALA A 43 -7.81 -4.03 7.34
CA ALA A 43 -9.12 -4.55 7.73
C ALA A 43 -9.78 -5.32 6.57
N PHE A 44 -9.80 -4.78 5.35
CA PHE A 44 -10.31 -5.51 4.19
C PHE A 44 -9.53 -6.80 3.94
N SER A 45 -8.20 -6.74 4.00
CA SER A 45 -7.35 -7.91 3.71
C SER A 45 -7.62 -9.08 4.67
N HIS A 46 -7.82 -8.78 5.96
CA HIS A 46 -8.08 -9.80 6.98
C HIS A 46 -9.54 -10.31 6.99
N ASN A 47 -10.51 -9.49 6.57
CA ASN A 47 -11.93 -9.89 6.58
C ASN A 47 -12.36 -10.64 5.31
N PHE A 48 -11.72 -10.37 4.16
CA PHE A 48 -12.14 -10.91 2.86
C PHE A 48 -11.15 -11.95 2.28
N ASN A 49 -10.36 -12.60 3.14
CA ASN A 49 -9.47 -13.70 2.76
C ASN A 49 -8.39 -13.33 1.72
N LEU A 50 -7.86 -12.10 1.81
CA LEU A 50 -6.73 -11.65 0.98
C LEU A 50 -5.40 -11.74 1.76
N ALA A 51 -5.44 -11.69 3.08
CA ALA A 51 -4.26 -11.83 3.94
C ALA A 51 -3.71 -13.27 3.91
N SER A 52 -2.39 -13.40 3.90
CA SER A 52 -1.71 -14.68 4.06
C SER A 52 -1.64 -15.09 5.53
N SER A 53 -1.52 -16.39 5.77
CA SER A 53 -1.34 -16.98 7.10
C SER A 53 -0.21 -18.03 7.07
N PRO A 54 0.17 -18.64 8.21
CA PRO A 54 1.12 -19.75 8.22
C PRO A 54 0.69 -20.96 7.39
N ALA A 55 -0.62 -21.13 7.14
CA ALA A 55 -1.16 -22.17 6.27
C ALA A 55 -0.99 -21.86 4.76
N GLY A 56 -0.51 -20.66 4.41
CA GLY A 56 -0.32 -20.19 3.05
C GLY A 56 -1.13 -18.92 2.72
N PRO A 57 -1.05 -18.46 1.46
CA PRO A 57 -1.83 -17.31 1.00
C PRO A 57 -3.34 -17.57 1.04
N GLY A 58 -4.13 -16.55 1.42
CA GLY A 58 -5.59 -16.60 1.30
C GLY A 58 -6.02 -16.79 -0.16
N ALA A 59 -7.25 -17.27 -0.39
CA ALA A 59 -7.74 -17.65 -1.72
C ALA A 59 -7.62 -16.50 -2.74
N PHE A 60 -7.82 -15.26 -2.28
CA PHE A 60 -7.74 -14.06 -3.12
C PHE A 60 -6.43 -13.29 -2.98
N GLY A 61 -5.51 -13.72 -2.11
CA GLY A 61 -4.26 -13.00 -1.83
C GLY A 61 -3.35 -12.79 -3.05
N PRO A 62 -3.08 -13.84 -3.87
CA PRO A 62 -2.29 -13.68 -5.09
C PRO A 62 -2.93 -12.73 -6.11
N ALA A 63 -4.25 -12.82 -6.32
CA ALA A 63 -4.96 -11.93 -7.23
C ALA A 63 -4.91 -10.48 -6.75
N ALA A 64 -5.13 -10.25 -5.45
CA ALA A 64 -5.06 -8.93 -4.82
C ALA A 64 -3.69 -8.27 -4.98
N THR A 65 -2.62 -9.04 -4.79
CA THR A 65 -1.26 -8.53 -4.94
C THR A 65 -0.92 -8.17 -6.39
N ILE A 66 -1.42 -8.93 -7.37
CA ILE A 66 -1.26 -8.60 -8.79
C ILE A 66 -2.02 -7.31 -9.13
N VAL A 67 -3.28 -7.19 -8.69
CA VAL A 67 -4.10 -5.98 -8.92
C VAL A 67 -3.43 -4.76 -8.29
N GLY A 68 -2.92 -4.87 -7.05
CA GLY A 68 -2.19 -3.80 -6.40
C GLY A 68 -0.92 -3.40 -7.16
N LEU A 69 -0.17 -4.36 -7.70
CA LEU A 69 1.03 -4.06 -8.49
C LEU A 69 0.70 -3.30 -9.77
N ILE A 70 -0.33 -3.73 -10.50
CA ILE A 70 -0.81 -3.04 -11.70
C ILE A 70 -1.23 -1.61 -11.34
N PHE A 71 -1.97 -1.44 -10.25
CA PHE A 71 -2.39 -0.11 -9.78
C PHE A 71 -1.19 0.79 -9.45
N CYS A 72 -0.24 0.32 -8.64
CA CYS A 72 0.94 1.11 -8.28
C CYS A 72 1.81 1.45 -9.51
N LEU A 73 2.00 0.51 -10.43
CA LEU A 73 2.71 0.77 -11.69
C LEU A 73 1.98 1.80 -12.54
N ALA A 74 0.65 1.70 -12.66
CA ALA A 74 -0.15 2.68 -13.38
C ALA A 74 -0.02 4.08 -12.77
N VAL A 75 -0.15 4.21 -11.44
CA VAL A 75 0.04 5.49 -10.73
C VAL A 75 1.43 6.06 -11.01
N GLY A 76 2.49 5.27 -10.82
CA GLY A 76 3.87 5.72 -11.01
C GLY A 76 4.20 6.11 -12.45
N LEU A 77 3.63 5.42 -13.44
CA LEU A 77 3.90 5.70 -14.86
C LEU A 77 3.04 6.86 -15.40
N ILE A 78 1.77 6.94 -15.02
CA ILE A 78 0.84 7.97 -15.51
C ILE A 78 1.18 9.34 -14.88
N MET A 79 1.56 9.37 -13.60
CA MET A 79 1.91 10.61 -12.88
C MET A 79 3.40 10.98 -12.98
N ARG A 80 4.15 10.32 -13.86
CA ARG A 80 5.58 10.57 -14.01
C ARG A 80 5.84 11.98 -14.54
N GLN A 81 6.60 12.78 -13.80
CA GLN A 81 7.10 14.05 -14.29
C GLN A 81 8.05 13.83 -15.47
N ARG A 82 7.82 14.56 -16.56
CA ARG A 82 8.75 14.63 -17.69
C ARG A 82 9.94 15.49 -17.25
N LEU A 83 11.15 14.96 -17.39
CA LEU A 83 12.35 15.77 -17.28
C LEU A 83 12.61 16.37 -18.65
N ASP A 84 12.05 17.56 -18.87
CA ASP A 84 12.29 18.39 -20.05
C ASP A 84 13.37 19.43 -19.72
#